data_AF-A0A2E0JPT4-F1
#
_entry.id   AF-A0A2E0JPT4-F1
#
_cell.length_a   1.000
_cell.length_b   1.000
_cell.length_c   1.000
_cell.angle_alpha   90.00
_cell.angle_beta   90.00
_cell.angle_gamma   90.00
#
_symmetry.space_group_name_H-M   'P 1'
#
loop_
_entity.id
_entity.type
_entity.pdbx_description
1 polymer ?
#
loop_
_entity_poly.entity_id
_entity_poly.type
_entity_poly.pdbx_seq_one_letter_code
_entity_poly.pdbx_strand_id
1 'polypeptide(L)'
;MKANAKQKQLIHLNAKPAYIKEEYVQWATGDETKTSCNDLSFDQANMILKQMGMQPIAASKEDSALFWAYFDKKNSKHMQIMSLLHQVLWRKRHPKYGMVPDLERFGSWLQSDKSPVQKPLKKMTPQECSKIITALEGILKGLYK
;
A
#
# COMPACT_ATOMS: atom_id res chain seq x y z
N MET A 1 -2.43 -1.67 7.64
CA MET A 1 -1.06 -1.25 7.26
C MET A 1 -0.21 -1.13 8.52
N LYS A 2 1.03 -1.58 8.50
CA LYS A 2 1.96 -1.41 9.64
C LYS A 2 2.41 0.05 9.74
N ALA A 3 2.83 0.49 10.93
CA ALA A 3 3.35 1.83 11.14
C ALA A 3 4.54 2.13 10.19
N ASN A 4 4.53 3.32 9.58
CA ASN A 4 5.58 3.79 8.68
C ASN A 4 6.87 4.04 9.48
N ALA A 5 8.04 3.81 8.86
CA ALA A 5 9.35 4.08 9.46
C ALA A 5 9.46 5.50 10.03
N LYS A 6 8.91 6.50 9.33
CA LYS A 6 8.88 7.90 9.83
C LYS A 6 8.04 8.06 11.10
N GLN A 7 6.90 7.38 11.21
CA GLN A 7 6.06 7.42 12.42
C GLN A 7 6.80 6.79 13.60
N LYS A 8 7.44 5.63 13.38
CA LYS A 8 8.24 4.96 14.42
C LYS A 8 9.38 5.83 14.91
N GLN A 9 10.09 6.50 14.00
CA GLN A 9 11.18 7.41 14.33
C GLN A 9 10.68 8.63 15.14
N LEU A 10 9.58 9.25 14.72
CA LEU A 10 8.97 10.38 15.41
C LEU A 10 8.51 10.03 16.83
N ILE A 11 7.88 8.86 17.00
CA ILE A 11 7.49 8.37 18.33
C ILE A 11 8.75 8.13 19.18
N HIS A 12 9.78 7.49 18.63
CA HIS A 12 11.01 7.21 19.37
C HIS A 12 11.79 8.46 19.79
N LEU A 13 11.80 9.51 18.97
CA LEU A 13 12.49 10.77 19.28
C LEU A 13 11.79 11.56 20.40
N ASN A 14 10.45 11.54 20.44
CA ASN A 14 9.66 12.35 21.36
C ASN A 14 9.24 11.60 22.64
N ALA A 15 9.11 10.27 22.58
CA ALA A 15 8.79 9.45 23.75
C ALA A 15 10.05 9.04 24.51
N LYS A 16 10.76 10.04 25.04
CA LYS A 16 11.86 9.81 26.01
C LYS A 16 11.37 10.18 27.40
N PRO A 17 11.66 9.37 28.43
CA PRO A 17 12.37 8.07 28.51
C PRO A 17 11.62 6.83 27.95
N ALA A 18 12.30 5.68 27.86
CA ALA A 18 11.84 4.48 27.12
C ALA A 18 10.51 3.86 27.60
N TYR A 19 10.18 3.96 28.89
CA TYR A 19 8.92 3.43 29.44
C TYR A 19 7.69 4.19 28.93
N ILE A 20 7.81 5.50 28.69
CA ILE A 20 6.72 6.34 28.15
C ILE A 20 6.31 5.84 26.77
N LYS A 21 7.30 5.46 25.95
CA LYS A 21 7.06 4.87 24.63
C LYS A 21 6.29 3.56 24.74
N GLU A 22 6.61 2.73 25.72
CA GLU A 22 5.96 1.42 25.92
C GLU A 22 4.51 1.59 26.39
N GLU A 23 4.25 2.51 27.31
CA GLU A 23 2.90 2.87 27.75
C GLU A 23 2.03 3.37 26.59
N TYR A 24 2.58 4.23 25.72
CA TYR A 24 1.84 4.69 24.53
C TYR A 24 1.54 3.56 23.55
N VAL A 25 2.44 2.58 23.40
CA VAL A 25 2.21 1.41 22.54
C VAL A 25 1.11 0.53 23.14
N GLN A 26 1.16 0.25 24.44
CA GLN A 26 0.15 -0.54 25.14
C GLN A 26 -1.22 0.14 25.09
N TRP A 27 -1.27 1.45 25.35
CA TRP A 27 -2.50 2.24 25.26
C TRP A 27 -3.12 2.20 23.86
N ALA A 28 -2.32 2.36 22.80
CA ALA A 28 -2.83 2.37 21.44
C ALA A 28 -3.21 0.97 20.92
N THR A 29 -2.56 -0.09 21.42
CA THR A 29 -2.83 -1.47 21.01
C THR A 29 -3.90 -2.17 21.87
N GLY A 30 -4.17 -1.64 23.08
CA GLY A 30 -5.04 -2.28 24.07
C GLY A 30 -4.46 -3.59 24.60
N ASP A 31 -3.16 -3.81 24.47
CA ASP A 31 -2.49 -5.06 24.78
C ASP A 31 -1.19 -4.77 25.54
N GLU A 32 -1.14 -5.19 26.80
CA GLU A 32 -0.01 -4.94 27.72
C GLU A 32 1.26 -5.69 27.29
N THR A 33 1.15 -6.73 26.45
CA THR A 33 2.29 -7.53 26.00
C THR A 33 3.10 -6.85 24.88
N LYS A 34 2.54 -5.83 24.23
CA LYS A 34 3.16 -5.13 23.10
C LYS A 34 3.86 -3.87 23.56
N THR A 35 5.18 -3.90 23.56
CA THR A 35 6.04 -2.77 23.97
C THR A 35 6.81 -2.15 22.80
N SER A 36 6.77 -2.79 21.63
CA SER A 36 7.54 -2.37 20.45
C SER A 36 6.73 -1.53 19.47
N CYS A 37 7.35 -0.50 18.92
CA CYS A 37 6.77 0.30 17.84
C CYS A 37 6.58 -0.51 16.54
N ASN A 38 7.08 -1.74 16.45
CA ASN A 38 6.87 -2.64 15.32
C ASN A 38 5.49 -3.27 15.26
N ASP A 39 4.80 -3.35 16.40
CA ASP A 39 3.49 -3.97 16.53
C ASP A 39 2.33 -2.97 16.29
N LEU A 40 2.67 -1.69 16.12
CA LEU A 40 1.72 -0.62 15.84
C LEU A 40 1.20 -0.66 14.40
N SER A 41 -0.10 -0.48 14.24
CA SER A 41 -0.71 -0.11 12.97
C SER A 41 -0.43 1.35 12.61
N PHE A 42 -0.58 1.69 11.33
CA PHE A 42 -0.43 3.06 10.84
C PHE A 42 -1.37 4.05 11.57
N ASP A 43 -2.59 3.61 11.86
CA ASP A 43 -3.62 4.42 12.52
C ASP A 43 -3.32 4.56 14.01
N GLN A 44 -2.89 3.48 14.67
CA GLN A 44 -2.46 3.49 16.07
C GLN A 44 -1.24 4.40 16.27
N ALA A 45 -0.27 4.34 15.37
CA ALA A 45 0.88 5.24 15.41
C ALA A 45 0.46 6.71 15.24
N ASN A 46 -0.51 7.01 14.37
CA ASN A 46 -1.05 8.36 14.22
C ASN A 46 -1.85 8.83 15.45
N MET A 47 -2.55 7.94 16.15
CA MET A 47 -3.20 8.26 17.42
C MET A 47 -2.18 8.67 18.48
N ILE A 48 -1.08 7.93 18.60
CA ILE A 48 0.03 8.26 19.52
C ILE A 48 0.63 9.63 19.16
N LEU A 49 0.91 9.88 17.88
CA LEU A 49 1.45 11.17 17.42
C LEU A 49 0.51 12.34 17.74
N LYS A 50 -0.81 12.16 17.60
CA LYS A 50 -1.81 13.16 17.96
C LYS A 50 -1.82 13.44 19.47
N GLN A 51 -1.72 12.38 20.28
CA GLN A 51 -1.67 12.50 21.73
C GLN A 51 -0.41 13.24 22.20
N MET A 52 0.71 13.08 21.49
CA MET A 52 1.96 13.82 21.70
C MET A 52 1.92 15.26 21.16
N GLY A 53 0.79 15.74 20.62
CA GLY A 53 0.65 17.08 20.06
C GLY A 53 1.31 17.28 18.69
N MET A 54 1.73 16.19 18.02
CA MET A 54 2.35 16.25 16.70
C MET A 54 1.31 16.13 15.58
N GLN A 55 1.65 16.65 14.41
CA GLN A 55 0.80 16.46 13.23
C GLN A 55 0.86 14.98 12.79
N PRO A 56 -0.31 14.35 12.55
CA PRO A 56 -0.35 12.99 12.08
C PRO A 56 0.36 12.93 10.72
N ILE A 57 1.18 11.89 10.53
CA ILE A 57 1.74 11.62 9.22
C ILE A 57 0.56 11.12 8.39
N ALA A 58 0.12 11.93 7.43
CA ALA A 58 -0.76 11.45 6.37
C ALA A 58 -0.03 10.29 5.68
N ALA A 59 -0.75 9.20 5.38
CA ALA A 59 -0.19 8.13 4.56
C ALA A 59 0.40 8.82 3.32
N SER A 60 1.72 8.70 3.15
CA SER A 60 2.36 9.46 2.08
C SER A 60 1.65 9.04 0.80
N LYS A 61 1.25 10.00 -0.06
CA LYS A 61 0.56 9.66 -1.31
C LYS A 61 1.33 8.60 -2.10
N GLU A 62 2.65 8.52 -1.88
CA GLU A 62 3.59 7.58 -2.47
C GLU A 62 3.43 6.13 -1.98
N ASP A 63 2.94 5.92 -0.76
CA ASP A 63 2.68 4.58 -0.18
C ASP A 63 1.27 4.06 -0.48
N SER A 64 0.37 4.92 -0.96
CA SER A 64 -1.00 4.54 -1.29
C SER A 64 -1.02 3.58 -2.47
N ALA A 65 -1.75 2.46 -2.35
CA ALA A 65 -1.94 1.50 -3.43
C ALA A 65 -2.43 2.17 -4.73
N LEU A 66 -3.30 3.18 -4.63
CA LEU A 66 -3.78 3.97 -5.76
C LEU A 66 -2.65 4.69 -6.52
N PHE A 67 -1.61 5.16 -5.83
CA PHE A 67 -0.46 5.80 -6.48
C PHE A 67 0.41 4.78 -7.19
N TRP A 68 0.56 3.59 -6.62
CA TRP A 68 1.28 2.48 -7.24
C TRP A 68 0.61 2.00 -8.52
N ALA A 69 -0.73 1.98 -8.54
CA ALA A 69 -1.54 1.63 -9.70
C ALA A 69 -1.79 2.81 -10.67
N TYR A 70 -1.21 3.99 -10.43
CA TYR A 70 -1.45 5.16 -11.27
C TYR A 70 -0.88 4.93 -12.67
N PHE A 71 -1.78 4.98 -13.67
CA PHE A 71 -1.44 4.66 -15.06
C PHE A 71 -1.49 5.91 -15.95
N ASP A 72 -0.87 5.78 -17.12
CA ASP A 72 -0.88 6.80 -18.17
C ASP A 72 -1.66 6.27 -19.36
N LYS A 73 -2.71 6.98 -19.76
CA LYS A 73 -3.58 6.63 -20.89
C LYS A 73 -2.85 6.70 -22.23
N LYS A 74 -1.77 7.48 -22.33
CA LYS A 74 -0.97 7.59 -23.56
C LYS A 74 -0.03 6.40 -23.74
N ASN A 75 0.26 5.65 -22.68
CA ASN A 75 1.17 4.51 -22.74
C ASN A 75 0.40 3.22 -23.10
N SER A 76 0.71 2.63 -24.24
CA SER A 76 0.05 1.41 -24.74
C SER A 76 0.20 0.21 -23.79
N LYS A 77 1.35 0.09 -23.10
CA LYS A 77 1.59 -0.99 -22.12
C LYS A 77 0.73 -0.85 -20.88
N HIS A 78 0.52 0.39 -20.42
CA HIS A 78 -0.37 0.66 -19.30
C HIS A 78 -1.82 0.32 -19.65
N MET A 79 -2.25 0.66 -20.87
CA MET A 79 -3.58 0.27 -21.37
C MET A 79 -3.74 -1.24 -21.51
N GLN A 80 -2.69 -1.95 -21.93
CA GLN A 80 -2.69 -3.42 -21.97
C GLN A 80 -2.86 -4.02 -20.56
N ILE A 81 -2.16 -3.49 -19.55
CA ILE A 81 -2.32 -3.90 -18.15
C ILE A 81 -3.77 -3.69 -17.68
N MET A 82 -4.37 -2.53 -18.00
CA MET A 82 -5.78 -2.26 -17.64
C MET A 82 -6.74 -3.28 -18.27
N SER A 83 -6.53 -3.64 -19.54
CA SER A 83 -7.31 -4.69 -20.21
C SER A 83 -7.15 -6.06 -19.51
N LEU A 84 -5.92 -6.43 -19.12
CA LEU A 84 -5.66 -7.68 -18.42
C LEU A 84 -6.33 -7.71 -17.04
N LEU A 85 -6.33 -6.60 -16.30
CA LEU A 85 -7.03 -6.50 -15.01
C LEU A 85 -8.53 -6.80 -15.14
N HIS A 86 -9.16 -6.35 -16.23
CA HIS A 86 -10.56 -6.69 -16.52
C HIS A 86 -10.75 -8.19 -16.76
N GLN A 87 -9.85 -8.82 -17.51
CA GLN A 87 -9.93 -10.24 -17.87
C GLN A 87 -9.68 -11.17 -16.66
N VAL A 88 -8.79 -10.75 -15.76
CA VAL A 88 -8.47 -11.42 -14.48
C VAL A 88 -9.54 -11.17 -13.41
N LEU A 89 -10.64 -10.49 -13.77
CA LEU A 89 -11.76 -10.15 -12.87
C LEU A 89 -11.36 -9.23 -11.71
N TRP A 90 -10.24 -8.51 -11.81
CA TRP A 90 -9.86 -7.47 -10.87
C TRP A 90 -10.56 -6.16 -11.25
N ARG A 91 -11.89 -6.17 -11.07
CA ARG A 91 -12.79 -5.09 -11.45
C ARG A 91 -13.71 -4.71 -10.29
N LYS A 92 -14.01 -3.42 -10.17
CA LYS A 92 -14.91 -2.81 -9.19
C LYS A 92 -16.01 -2.05 -9.91
N ARG A 93 -17.20 -2.00 -9.33
CA ARG A 93 -18.30 -1.20 -9.88
C ARG A 93 -18.08 0.28 -9.54
N HIS A 94 -18.00 1.11 -10.57
CA HIS A 94 -17.97 2.55 -10.49
C HIS A 94 -19.37 3.12 -10.77
N PRO A 95 -19.88 4.06 -9.97
CA PRO A 95 -21.24 4.61 -10.12
C PRO A 95 -21.48 5.24 -11.50
N LYS A 96 -20.45 5.82 -12.11
CA LYS A 96 -20.53 6.52 -13.40
C LYS A 96 -20.13 5.69 -14.63
N TYR A 97 -19.20 4.75 -14.49
CA TYR A 97 -18.50 4.11 -15.62
C TYR A 97 -18.74 2.59 -15.70
N GLY A 98 -19.64 2.06 -14.86
CA GLY A 98 -19.91 0.62 -14.84
C GLY A 98 -18.77 -0.15 -14.19
N MET A 99 -18.31 -1.23 -14.81
CA MET A 99 -17.18 -2.00 -14.29
C MET A 99 -15.87 -1.34 -14.70
N VAL A 100 -15.01 -1.01 -13.73
CA VAL A 100 -13.67 -0.44 -13.94
C VAL A 100 -12.62 -1.33 -13.27
N PRO A 101 -11.33 -1.26 -13.67
CA PRO A 101 -10.28 -2.01 -13.00
C PRO A 101 -10.16 -1.59 -11.53
N ASP A 102 -9.96 -2.57 -10.64
CA ASP A 102 -9.71 -2.31 -9.22
C ASP A 102 -8.24 -1.93 -9.01
N LEU A 103 -7.98 -0.62 -9.06
CA LEU A 103 -6.65 -0.05 -8.91
C LEU A 103 -6.11 -0.20 -7.47
N GLU A 104 -6.97 -0.24 -6.45
CA GLU A 104 -6.54 -0.43 -5.06
C GLU A 104 -5.97 -1.83 -4.88
N ARG A 105 -6.69 -2.82 -5.42
CA ARG A 105 -6.23 -4.22 -5.42
C ARG A 105 -4.96 -4.40 -6.24
N PHE A 106 -4.91 -3.81 -7.43
CA PHE A 106 -3.72 -3.90 -8.28
C PHE A 106 -2.50 -3.24 -7.64
N GLY A 107 -2.66 -2.05 -7.07
CA GLY A 107 -1.58 -1.35 -6.38
C GLY A 107 -1.06 -2.12 -5.17
N SER A 108 -1.94 -2.74 -4.39
CA SER A 108 -1.56 -3.60 -3.27
C SER A 108 -0.82 -4.85 -3.73
N TRP A 109 -1.21 -5.42 -4.88
CA TRP A 109 -0.49 -6.53 -5.49
C TRP A 109 0.92 -6.10 -5.94
N LEU A 110 1.06 -4.92 -6.55
CA LEU A 110 2.37 -4.37 -6.94
C LEU A 110 3.32 -4.15 -5.76
N GLN A 111 2.77 -3.78 -4.59
CA GLN A 111 3.54 -3.60 -3.35
C GLN A 111 3.94 -4.93 -2.71
N SER A 112 3.28 -6.03 -3.06
CA SER A 112 3.53 -7.33 -2.45
C SER A 112 4.71 -8.07 -3.07
N ASP A 113 5.23 -9.06 -2.36
CA ASP A 113 6.27 -9.98 -2.84
C ASP A 113 5.83 -10.87 -4.01
N LYS A 114 4.53 -10.85 -4.33
CA LYS A 114 3.97 -11.57 -5.49
C LYS A 114 4.14 -10.81 -6.80
N SER A 115 4.49 -9.53 -6.75
CA SER A 115 4.76 -8.74 -7.96
C SER A 115 6.18 -9.00 -8.45
N PRO A 116 6.39 -9.25 -9.76
CA PRO A 116 7.74 -9.39 -10.31
C PRO A 116 8.54 -8.09 -10.27
N VAL A 117 7.87 -6.94 -10.12
CA VAL A 117 8.49 -5.62 -10.02
C VAL A 117 7.78 -4.81 -8.93
N GLN A 118 8.50 -4.54 -7.83
CA GLN A 118 8.00 -3.73 -6.70
C GLN A 118 8.30 -2.24 -6.92
N LYS A 119 7.63 -1.66 -7.91
CA LYS A 119 7.73 -0.22 -8.20
C LYS A 119 6.35 0.36 -8.51
N PRO A 120 6.15 1.68 -8.39
CA PRO A 120 4.97 2.34 -8.93
C PRO A 120 4.92 2.23 -10.45
N LEU A 121 3.75 1.94 -11.02
CA LEU A 121 3.57 1.70 -12.46
C LEU A 121 4.12 2.85 -13.32
N LYS A 122 3.88 4.10 -12.93
CA LYS A 122 4.38 5.28 -13.65
C LYS A 122 5.92 5.39 -13.67
N LYS A 123 6.62 4.78 -12.71
CA LYS A 123 8.09 4.79 -12.62
C LYS A 123 8.74 3.57 -13.29
N MET A 124 7.95 2.64 -13.83
CA MET A 124 8.47 1.44 -14.46
C MET A 124 8.98 1.71 -15.88
N THR A 125 10.02 0.99 -16.28
CA THR A 125 10.46 0.96 -17.67
C THR A 125 9.54 0.08 -18.53
N PRO A 126 9.55 0.24 -19.87
CA PRO A 126 8.77 -0.64 -20.75
C PRO A 126 9.08 -2.14 -20.60
N GLN A 127 10.33 -2.50 -20.27
CA GLN A 127 10.70 -3.90 -20.01
C GLN A 127 10.08 -4.40 -18.70
N GLU A 128 10.10 -3.57 -17.65
CA GLU A 128 9.48 -3.89 -16.36
C GLU A 128 7.95 -4.05 -16.50
N CYS A 129 7.30 -3.16 -17.25
CA CYS A 129 5.87 -3.29 -17.58
C CYS A 129 5.57 -4.61 -18.33
N SER A 130 6.47 -5.06 -19.19
CA SER A 130 6.30 -6.33 -19.92
C SER A 130 6.35 -7.53 -18.98
N LYS A 131 7.20 -7.51 -17.94
CA LYS A 131 7.21 -8.57 -16.90
C LYS A 131 5.89 -8.64 -16.15
N ILE A 132 5.30 -7.48 -15.83
CA ILE A 132 3.99 -7.40 -15.17
C ILE A 132 2.90 -8.00 -16.04
N ILE A 133 2.91 -7.67 -17.34
CA ILE A 133 1.96 -8.23 -18.32
C ILE A 133 2.06 -9.76 -18.34
N THR A 134 3.26 -10.33 -18.44
CA THR A 134 3.45 -11.79 -18.43
C THR A 134 2.97 -12.42 -17.12
N ALA A 135 3.18 -11.78 -15.98
CA ALA A 135 2.67 -12.26 -14.69
C ALA A 135 1.13 -12.26 -14.65
N LEU A 136 0.48 -11.20 -15.14
CA LEU A 136 -0.99 -11.12 -15.21
C LEU A 136 -1.57 -12.16 -16.18
N GLU A 137 -0.91 -12.41 -17.32
CA GLU A 137 -1.28 -13.47 -18.25
C GLU A 137 -1.16 -14.87 -17.61
N GLY A 138 -0.16 -15.09 -16.76
CA GLY A 138 -0.04 -16.33 -15.98
C GLY A 138 -1.21 -16.53 -15.01
N ILE A 139 -1.62 -15.47 -14.31
CA ILE A 139 -2.80 -15.49 -13.43
C ILE A 139 -4.08 -15.75 -14.25
N LEU A 140 -4.20 -15.12 -15.42
CA LEU A 140 -5.33 -15.33 -16.33
C LEU A 140 -5.44 -16.78 -16.78
N LYS A 141 -4.33 -17.39 -17.20
CA LYS A 141 -4.28 -18.82 -17.58
C LYS A 141 -4.68 -19.75 -16.43
N GLY A 142 -4.40 -19.37 -15.19
CA GLY A 142 -4.83 -20.11 -14.00
C GLY A 142 -6.32 -20.00 -13.69
N LEU A 143 -6.98 -18.92 -14.12
CA LEU A 143 -8.42 -18.69 -13.90
C LEU A 143 -9.32 -19.48 -14.85
N TYR A 144 -8.88 -19.67 -16.10
CA TYR A 144 -9.64 -20.37 -17.15
C TYR A 144 -9.12 -21.80 -17.39
N LYS A 145 -8.48 -22.39 -16.38
CA LYS A 145 -7.87 -23.72 -16.46
C LYS A 145 -8.81 -24.82 -15.99
#